data_AF-A0A024X0Y7-F1
#
_entry.id   AF-A0A024X0Y7-F1
#
_cell.length_a   1.000
_cell.length_b   1.000
_cell.length_c   1.000
_cell.angle_alpha   90.00
_cell.angle_beta   90.00
_cell.angle_gamma   90.00
#
_symmetry.space_group_name_H-M   'P 1'
#
loop_
_entity.id
_entity.type
_entity.pdbx_description
1 polymer ?
#
loop_
_entity_poly.entity_id
_entity_poly.type
_entity_poly.pdbx_seq_one_letter_code
_entity_poly.pdbx_strand_id
1 'polypeptide(L)'
;MKKKNKEDLYKENKLEASKLRIAIVSSDKCKPKKCHLECKKNCPIVKTGKFCIEVDHASKIAYISETLCIGCGICVKKCPFTSISIINLPKDINKDVVHRYGPNTFKLHRLPIPKLGQILGLVGTNGIGKSTALKILSSKLKPNLGKFNNPPEWRDILSFFRGNELQIFFTKLLEEKLSPIIKPQNVDLIPKQIKGNILEIINKKDKFNQKDKYIAELDLEHLLDRNVEDLSGGELQRFALLMSIIGQSTNVYMFDEPSSYLDIKQRISMAKIIHKLVKHDNYIIVVEHDLSILDYLSDYVCCLWGKAGAYGVVTCPFSVREGINIFLDGFVPTDNLRIREESLNFKLATDQDATDEDKKRLHFYNYPTMVKTLNSFSLTIDKGHFSESEIFVLLGQNGSGKSTFIRLFAGLIKPDNLESLSFLESLSVSYKPQQIQAKFTGTVRQLLMSKLKGLYNDPYFNNEIIKPLKI
;
A
#
# COMPACT_ATOMS: atom_id res chain seq x y z
N MET A 1 38.69 4.09 44.72
CA MET A 1 37.26 4.16 44.33
C MET A 1 37.00 3.14 43.22
N LYS A 2 36.24 2.07 43.51
CA LYS A 2 36.01 0.94 42.58
C LYS A 2 35.26 1.40 41.32
N LYS A 3 35.79 1.09 40.13
CA LYS A 3 35.11 1.23 38.83
C LYS A 3 33.83 0.37 38.86
N LYS A 4 32.65 0.98 38.94
CA LYS A 4 31.37 0.28 38.76
C LYS A 4 31.32 -0.29 37.34
N ASN A 5 30.90 -1.54 37.20
CA ASN A 5 30.77 -2.22 35.90
C ASN A 5 29.62 -1.60 35.09
N LYS A 6 29.72 -1.69 33.75
CA LYS A 6 28.71 -1.17 32.81
C LYS A 6 27.29 -1.70 33.09
N GLU A 7 27.17 -2.91 33.65
CA GLU A 7 25.89 -3.54 33.98
C GLU A 7 25.21 -2.94 35.22
N ASP A 8 25.98 -2.38 36.16
CA ASP A 8 25.44 -1.81 37.41
C ASP A 8 24.77 -0.45 37.17
N LEU A 9 25.26 0.31 36.20
CA LEU A 9 24.67 1.59 35.75
C LEU A 9 23.31 1.41 35.03
N TYR A 10 23.03 0.21 34.51
CA TYR A 10 21.72 -0.12 33.92
C TYR A 10 20.65 -0.39 34.98
N LYS A 11 21.03 -0.80 36.20
CA LYS A 11 20.07 -1.13 37.27
C LYS A 11 19.60 0.09 38.07
N GLU A 12 20.38 1.17 38.16
CA GLU A 12 20.09 2.33 39.03
C GLU A 12 19.11 3.38 38.44
N ASN A 13 18.56 3.20 37.22
CA ASN A 13 17.58 4.13 36.62
C ASN A 13 16.15 3.54 36.55
N LYS A 14 15.65 2.95 37.65
CA LYS A 14 14.21 2.70 37.82
C LYS A 14 13.56 3.91 38.49
N LEU A 15 13.31 4.98 37.73
CA LEU A 15 12.36 6.02 38.13
C LEU A 15 11.63 6.54 36.89
N GLU A 16 10.31 6.61 37.06
CA GLU A 16 9.25 6.97 36.11
C GLU A 16 8.94 5.95 35.01
N ALA A 17 7.86 5.19 35.24
CA ALA A 17 7.15 4.38 34.25
C ALA A 17 6.76 5.27 33.05
N SER A 18 7.64 5.24 32.05
CA SER A 18 7.85 6.27 31.05
C SER A 18 6.85 6.17 29.91
N LYS A 19 6.47 7.33 29.35
CA LYS A 19 5.81 7.40 28.03
C LYS A 19 6.72 6.65 27.05
N LEU A 20 6.24 5.55 26.48
CA LEU A 20 7.01 4.71 25.57
C LEU A 20 7.17 5.42 24.22
N ARG A 21 8.38 5.36 23.69
CA ARG A 21 8.78 6.11 22.50
C ARG A 21 9.35 5.14 21.48
N ILE A 22 8.90 5.25 20.24
CA ILE A 22 9.53 4.54 19.13
C ILE A 22 10.47 5.52 18.44
N ALA A 23 11.75 5.17 18.41
CA ALA A 23 12.74 5.85 17.59
C ALA A 23 13.01 5.01 16.36
N ILE A 24 12.91 5.61 15.19
CA ILE A 24 12.97 4.92 13.90
C ILE A 24 13.97 5.63 13.03
N VAL A 25 14.87 4.86 12.44
CA VAL A 25 15.96 5.39 11.61
C VAL A 25 15.88 4.73 10.25
N SER A 26 15.59 5.52 9.22
CA SER A 26 15.52 5.04 7.84
C SER A 26 16.94 4.77 7.31
N SER A 27 17.24 3.52 6.96
CA SER A 27 18.53 3.10 6.39
C SER A 27 18.89 3.87 5.12
N ASP A 28 17.88 4.17 4.29
CA ASP A 28 18.11 4.72 2.96
C ASP A 28 18.51 6.20 3.01
N LYS A 29 18.03 6.91 4.04
CA LYS A 29 18.28 8.33 4.25
C LYS A 29 19.46 8.58 5.19
N CYS A 30 19.70 7.70 6.16
CA CYS A 30 20.74 7.89 7.17
C CYS A 30 22.13 7.75 6.55
N LYS A 31 22.92 8.83 6.55
CA LYS A 31 24.30 8.84 6.04
C LYS A 31 25.26 9.45 7.07
N PRO A 32 25.72 8.67 8.07
CA PRO A 32 26.61 9.15 9.15
C PRO A 32 27.90 9.83 8.67
N LYS A 33 28.45 9.38 7.53
CA LYS A 33 29.63 9.97 6.88
C LYS A 33 29.43 11.43 6.45
N LYS A 34 28.19 11.83 6.11
CA LYS A 34 27.87 13.15 5.53
C LYS A 34 27.15 14.10 6.49
N CYS A 35 26.70 13.64 7.66
CA CYS A 35 25.89 14.45 8.58
C CYS A 35 26.66 14.99 9.80
N HIS A 36 27.98 14.83 9.84
CA HIS A 36 28.85 15.24 10.97
C HIS A 36 28.35 14.80 12.36
N LEU A 37 27.55 13.73 12.42
CA LEU A 37 26.94 13.15 13.63
C LEU A 37 26.10 14.16 14.44
N GLU A 38 25.38 15.06 13.76
CA GLU A 38 24.53 16.09 14.40
C GLU A 38 23.50 15.52 15.37
N CYS A 39 22.97 14.31 15.11
CA CYS A 39 22.04 13.65 16.01
C CYS A 39 22.66 13.33 17.38
N LYS A 40 23.92 12.84 17.41
CA LYS A 40 24.68 12.53 18.64
C LYS A 40 25.08 13.80 19.37
N LYS A 41 25.59 14.81 18.64
CA LYS A 41 26.06 16.09 19.20
C LYS A 41 24.96 16.91 19.85
N ASN A 42 23.77 16.94 19.25
CA ASN A 42 22.65 17.76 19.71
C ASN A 42 21.71 17.05 20.69
N CYS A 43 21.93 15.76 20.97
CA CYS A 43 21.10 15.03 21.91
C CYS A 43 21.41 15.44 23.36
N PRO A 44 20.43 15.95 24.15
CA PRO A 44 20.68 16.39 25.52
C PRO A 44 21.15 15.24 26.43
N ILE A 45 20.62 14.03 26.23
CA ILE A 45 20.98 12.85 27.05
C ILE A 45 22.43 12.42 26.79
N VAL A 46 22.88 12.52 25.55
CA VAL A 46 24.28 12.24 25.20
C VAL A 46 25.19 13.30 25.81
N LYS A 47 24.77 14.57 25.85
CA LYS A 47 25.51 15.64 26.55
C LYS A 47 25.62 15.39 28.06
N THR A 48 24.63 14.75 28.67
CA THR A 48 24.71 14.32 30.08
C THR A 48 25.58 13.07 30.32
N GLY A 49 26.21 12.51 29.27
CA GLY A 49 27.11 11.35 29.38
C GLY A 49 26.43 9.98 29.26
N LYS A 50 25.13 9.92 28.93
CA LYS A 50 24.40 8.65 28.72
C LYS A 50 24.36 8.26 27.24
N PHE A 51 24.46 6.96 26.93
CA PHE A 51 24.49 6.44 25.56
C PHE A 51 23.10 6.32 24.91
N CYS A 52 22.41 7.46 24.72
CA CYS A 52 21.10 7.45 24.06
C CYS A 52 21.19 7.25 22.53
N ILE A 53 22.21 7.81 21.88
CA ILE A 53 22.43 7.69 20.44
C ILE A 53 23.85 7.18 20.20
N GLU A 54 23.95 6.02 19.56
CA GLU A 54 25.20 5.38 19.21
C GLU A 54 25.38 5.47 17.69
N VAL A 55 26.37 6.25 17.27
CA VAL A 55 26.73 6.42 15.87
C VAL A 55 28.16 6.92 15.77
N ASP A 56 28.91 6.36 14.85
CA ASP A 56 30.24 6.79 14.45
C ASP A 56 30.32 6.96 12.93
N HIS A 57 31.39 7.60 12.42
CA HIS A 57 31.56 7.84 10.98
C HIS A 57 31.70 6.54 10.16
N ALA A 58 32.16 5.45 10.78
CA ALA A 58 32.23 4.13 10.16
C ALA A 58 30.88 3.40 10.15
N SER A 59 29.94 3.77 11.03
CA SER A 59 28.64 3.12 11.15
C SER A 59 27.81 3.33 9.88
N LYS A 60 27.13 2.27 9.44
CA LYS A 60 26.17 2.36 8.32
C LYS A 60 24.90 3.12 8.73
N ILE A 61 24.45 2.97 9.98
CA ILE A 61 23.23 3.56 10.50
C ILE A 61 23.45 4.08 11.92
N ALA A 62 22.64 5.04 12.36
CA ALA A 62 22.59 5.50 13.74
C ALA A 62 21.65 4.61 14.55
N TYR A 63 22.08 4.20 15.74
CA TYR A 63 21.24 3.49 16.72
C TYR A 63 20.73 4.46 17.78
N ILE A 64 19.45 4.35 18.12
CA ILE A 64 18.80 5.19 19.14
C ILE A 64 18.15 4.29 20.18
N SER A 65 18.60 4.41 21.43
CA SER A 65 18.02 3.70 22.56
C SER A 65 16.65 4.28 22.91
N GLU A 66 15.61 3.46 22.77
CA GLU A 66 14.22 3.82 23.08
C GLU A 66 13.98 4.00 24.59
N THR A 67 14.78 3.32 25.43
CA THR A 67 14.66 3.39 26.90
C THR A 67 15.25 4.67 27.47
N LEU A 68 16.37 5.14 26.91
CA LEU A 68 17.06 6.35 27.37
C LEU A 68 16.50 7.63 26.74
N CYS A 69 15.90 7.55 25.56
CA CYS A 69 15.41 8.71 24.84
C CYS A 69 14.25 9.41 25.57
N ILE A 70 14.36 10.73 25.80
CA ILE A 70 13.34 11.58 26.43
C ILE A 70 12.29 12.12 25.44
N GLY A 71 12.42 11.82 24.14
CA GLY A 71 11.43 12.25 23.14
C GLY A 71 11.40 13.73 22.83
N CYS A 72 12.48 14.47 23.12
CA CYS A 72 12.56 15.93 22.87
C CYS A 72 12.47 16.31 21.37
N GLY A 73 12.67 15.36 20.45
CA GLY A 73 12.59 15.61 19.00
C GLY A 73 13.72 16.47 18.42
N ILE A 74 14.74 16.85 19.20
CA ILE A 74 15.84 17.72 18.74
C ILE A 74 16.64 17.05 17.62
N CYS A 75 16.94 15.74 17.75
CA CYS A 75 17.65 14.99 16.71
C CYS A 75 16.85 14.82 15.42
N VAL A 76 15.51 14.89 15.46
CA VAL A 76 14.65 14.88 14.27
C VAL A 76 14.80 16.20 13.52
N LYS A 77 14.68 17.33 14.22
CA LYS A 77 14.79 18.68 13.64
C LYS A 77 16.20 18.99 13.12
N LYS A 78 17.23 18.48 13.80
CA LYS A 78 18.64 18.68 13.44
C LYS A 78 19.19 17.64 12.48
N CYS A 79 18.39 16.67 12.01
CA CYS A 79 18.89 15.71 11.03
C CYS A 79 18.81 16.34 9.62
N PRO A 80 19.94 16.46 8.88
CA PRO A 80 19.94 17.11 7.56
C PRO A 80 19.21 16.26 6.50
N PHE A 81 19.09 14.95 6.74
CA PHE A 81 18.45 14.01 5.83
C PHE A 81 17.03 13.58 6.26
N THR A 82 16.49 14.16 7.33
CA THR A 82 15.19 13.76 7.93
C THR A 82 15.05 12.23 8.13
N SER A 83 16.15 11.57 8.48
CA SER A 83 16.20 10.10 8.56
C SER A 83 15.71 9.54 9.89
N ILE A 84 15.44 10.39 10.88
CA ILE A 84 15.04 9.99 12.24
C ILE A 84 13.59 10.40 12.46
N SER A 85 12.77 9.47 12.94
CA SER A 85 11.43 9.75 13.46
C SER A 85 11.35 9.30 14.91
N ILE A 86 10.91 10.20 15.79
CA ILE A 86 10.56 9.86 17.17
C ILE A 86 9.07 10.02 17.33
N ILE A 87 8.43 8.98 17.84
CA ILE A 87 6.99 8.89 17.99
C ILE A 87 6.71 8.53 19.45
N ASN A 88 5.88 9.33 20.12
CA ASN A 88 5.41 9.02 21.45
C ASN A 88 4.14 8.16 21.30
N LEU A 89 4.17 6.95 21.83
CA LEU A 89 3.01 6.06 21.82
C LEU A 89 2.27 6.07 23.15
N PRO A 90 0.95 5.82 23.14
CA PRO A 90 0.20 5.41 24.31
C PRO A 90 0.82 4.15 24.95
N LYS A 91 0.72 4.02 26.29
CA LYS A 91 1.36 2.93 27.04
C LYS A 91 0.76 1.55 26.70
N ASP A 92 -0.51 1.49 26.35
CA ASP A 92 -1.26 0.24 26.22
C ASP A 92 -0.83 -0.60 25.00
N ILE A 93 -0.39 0.07 23.93
CA ILE A 93 -0.08 -0.56 22.64
C ILE A 93 1.23 -1.36 22.68
N ASN A 94 2.10 -1.09 23.64
CA ASN A 94 3.40 -1.76 23.73
C ASN A 94 3.32 -3.21 24.24
N LYS A 95 2.24 -3.57 24.95
CA LYS A 95 2.01 -4.97 25.34
C LYS A 95 1.74 -5.84 24.10
N ASP A 96 1.15 -5.25 23.07
CA ASP A 96 0.64 -5.96 21.90
C ASP A 96 1.65 -6.01 20.75
N VAL A 97 2.97 -5.91 21.01
CA VAL A 97 4.00 -5.97 19.96
C VAL A 97 4.09 -7.40 19.43
N VAL A 98 3.82 -7.57 18.14
CA VAL A 98 3.83 -8.89 17.48
C VAL A 98 5.15 -9.14 16.76
N HIS A 99 5.65 -8.16 16.03
CA HIS A 99 6.86 -8.32 15.23
C HIS A 99 7.66 -7.04 15.09
N ARG A 100 8.98 -7.18 15.06
CA ARG A 100 9.95 -6.10 14.80
C ARG A 100 11.11 -6.64 13.97
N TYR A 101 11.46 -6.00 12.87
CA TYR A 101 12.55 -6.47 12.00
C TYR A 101 13.96 -6.28 12.61
N GLY A 102 14.12 -5.32 13.50
CA GLY A 102 15.41 -4.97 14.11
C GLY A 102 15.36 -3.69 14.94
N PRO A 103 16.51 -3.21 15.43
CA PRO A 103 16.57 -1.97 16.18
C PRO A 103 16.20 -0.77 15.29
N ASN A 104 15.39 0.15 15.82
CA ASN A 104 14.91 1.35 15.12
C ASN A 104 14.26 1.13 13.75
N THR A 105 13.69 -0.06 13.50
CA THR A 105 12.90 -0.36 12.31
C THR A 105 11.41 -0.48 12.62
N PHE A 106 10.63 -0.78 11.58
CA PHE A 106 9.18 -0.95 11.65
C PHE A 106 8.74 -1.95 12.72
N LYS A 107 7.71 -1.56 13.50
CA LYS A 107 7.05 -2.41 14.51
C LYS A 107 5.59 -2.66 14.14
N LEU A 108 5.17 -3.92 14.21
CA LEU A 108 3.77 -4.32 14.06
C LEU A 108 3.17 -4.64 15.43
N HIS A 109 2.03 -4.03 15.72
CA HIS A 109 1.24 -4.24 16.92
C HIS A 109 -0.10 -4.87 16.55
N ARG A 110 -0.48 -5.92 17.31
CA ARG A 110 -1.65 -6.77 17.04
C ARG A 110 -1.60 -7.45 15.66
N LEU A 111 -2.51 -8.40 15.45
CA LEU A 111 -2.73 -9.06 14.17
C LEU A 111 -4.24 -9.08 13.88
N PRO A 112 -4.63 -9.08 12.60
CA PRO A 112 -6.03 -9.25 12.26
C PRO A 112 -6.46 -10.69 12.57
N ILE A 113 -7.69 -10.84 13.03
CA ILE A 113 -8.21 -12.11 13.57
C ILE A 113 -9.08 -12.78 12.49
N PRO A 114 -8.57 -13.80 11.78
CA PRO A 114 -9.33 -14.47 10.74
C PRO A 114 -10.43 -15.36 11.33
N LYS A 115 -11.64 -15.29 10.77
CA LYS A 115 -12.78 -16.11 11.15
C LYS A 115 -13.11 -17.13 10.07
N LEU A 116 -13.68 -18.26 10.50
CA LEU A 116 -14.11 -19.33 9.61
C LEU A 116 -15.41 -18.94 8.88
N GLY A 117 -15.50 -19.27 7.60
CA GLY A 117 -16.68 -19.04 6.78
C GLY A 117 -17.01 -17.56 6.56
N GLN A 118 -16.04 -16.67 6.77
CA GLN A 118 -16.20 -15.22 6.66
C GLN A 118 -14.99 -14.60 5.95
N ILE A 119 -15.23 -13.48 5.28
CA ILE A 119 -14.20 -12.68 4.61
C ILE A 119 -13.78 -11.54 5.54
N LEU A 120 -12.51 -11.56 5.95
CA LEU A 120 -11.91 -10.48 6.69
C LEU A 120 -11.23 -9.48 5.74
N GLY A 121 -11.77 -8.27 5.68
CA GLY A 121 -11.21 -7.14 4.97
C GLY A 121 -10.16 -6.40 5.80
N LEU A 122 -9.04 -6.04 5.18
CA LEU A 122 -8.00 -5.21 5.78
C LEU A 122 -7.83 -3.92 5.01
N VAL A 123 -8.00 -2.79 5.70
CA VAL A 123 -7.85 -1.45 5.12
C VAL A 123 -6.78 -0.65 5.84
N GLY A 124 -6.06 0.18 5.10
CA GLY A 124 -5.12 1.14 5.67
C GLY A 124 -4.08 1.61 4.66
N THR A 125 -3.34 2.67 5.03
CA THR A 125 -2.32 3.30 4.20
C THR A 125 -1.12 2.39 3.89
N ASN A 126 -0.33 2.73 2.88
CA ASN A 126 0.83 1.93 2.49
C ASN A 126 1.94 2.00 3.54
N GLY A 127 2.62 0.86 3.77
CA GLY A 127 3.78 0.80 4.67
C GLY A 127 3.46 0.71 6.16
N ILE A 128 2.20 0.44 6.53
CA ILE A 128 1.77 0.21 7.92
C ILE A 128 1.77 -1.28 8.33
N GLY A 129 2.25 -2.19 7.48
CA GLY A 129 2.43 -3.60 7.85
C GLY A 129 1.31 -4.58 7.46
N LYS A 130 0.39 -4.21 6.55
CA LYS A 130 -0.64 -5.14 6.01
C LYS A 130 -0.03 -6.42 5.43
N SER A 131 0.91 -6.28 4.50
CA SER A 131 1.65 -7.41 3.93
C SER A 131 2.54 -8.14 4.95
N THR A 132 2.97 -7.47 6.02
CA THR A 132 3.70 -8.12 7.13
C THR A 132 2.77 -9.00 7.95
N ALA A 133 1.55 -8.53 8.25
CA ALA A 133 0.53 -9.32 8.94
C ALA A 133 0.15 -10.57 8.13
N LEU A 134 -0.07 -10.43 6.82
CA LEU A 134 -0.30 -11.55 5.91
C LEU A 134 0.83 -12.59 5.94
N LYS A 135 2.10 -12.16 5.88
CA LYS A 135 3.26 -13.06 5.96
C LYS A 135 3.34 -13.81 7.28
N ILE A 136 2.91 -13.18 8.38
CA ILE A 136 2.87 -13.81 9.71
C ILE A 136 1.76 -14.87 9.75
N LEU A 137 0.56 -14.51 9.33
CA LEU A 137 -0.59 -15.43 9.30
C LEU A 137 -0.35 -16.60 8.34
N SER A 138 0.44 -16.39 7.29
CA SER A 138 0.77 -17.44 6.33
C SER A 138 1.94 -18.33 6.74
N SER A 139 2.47 -18.20 7.96
CA SER A 139 3.69 -18.86 8.45
C SER A 139 4.99 -18.57 7.67
N LYS A 140 4.99 -17.64 6.70
CA LYS A 140 6.20 -17.25 5.96
C LYS A 140 7.15 -16.42 6.81
N LEU A 141 6.63 -15.78 7.86
CA LEU A 141 7.39 -15.00 8.84
C LEU A 141 6.95 -15.36 10.26
N LYS A 142 7.85 -15.91 11.07
CA LYS A 142 7.57 -16.17 12.50
C LYS A 142 7.51 -14.84 13.25
N PRO A 143 6.46 -14.58 14.06
CA PRO A 143 6.41 -13.38 14.90
C PRO A 143 7.47 -13.50 16.00
N ASN A 144 8.09 -12.38 16.36
CA ASN A 144 9.18 -12.37 17.34
C ASN A 144 8.86 -11.61 18.63
N LEU A 145 7.62 -11.12 18.76
CA LEU A 145 7.12 -10.40 19.93
C LEU A 145 8.03 -9.22 20.35
N GLY A 146 8.67 -8.58 19.37
CA GLY A 146 9.63 -7.50 19.59
C GLY A 146 11.05 -7.94 19.99
N LYS A 147 11.28 -9.23 20.23
CA LYS A 147 12.59 -9.84 20.54
C LYS A 147 13.26 -10.29 19.25
N PHE A 148 14.00 -9.38 18.59
CA PHE A 148 14.65 -9.68 17.31
C PHE A 148 16.00 -10.40 17.43
N ASN A 149 16.72 -10.28 18.55
CA ASN A 149 18.00 -10.96 18.75
C ASN A 149 17.80 -12.45 19.07
N ASN A 150 16.88 -12.75 20.00
CA ASN A 150 16.53 -14.11 20.41
C ASN A 150 15.02 -14.27 20.20
N PRO A 151 14.58 -14.65 18.99
CA PRO A 151 13.16 -14.81 18.70
C PRO A 151 12.57 -15.97 19.54
N PRO A 152 11.37 -15.79 20.12
CA PRO A 152 10.70 -16.80 20.93
C PRO A 152 10.30 -18.05 20.14
N GLU A 153 10.03 -19.13 20.86
CA GLU A 153 9.46 -20.33 20.29
C GLU A 153 7.94 -20.25 20.12
N TRP A 154 7.37 -21.13 19.29
CA TRP A 154 5.92 -21.16 19.04
C TRP A 154 5.09 -21.33 20.32
N ARG A 155 5.62 -22.02 21.33
CA ARG A 155 4.98 -22.15 22.65
C ARG A 155 4.78 -20.80 23.34
N ASP A 156 5.80 -19.95 23.31
CA ASP A 156 5.73 -18.60 23.90
C ASP A 156 4.80 -17.69 23.09
N ILE A 157 4.80 -17.84 21.76
CA ILE A 157 3.91 -17.10 20.86
C ILE A 157 2.44 -17.48 21.11
N LEU A 158 2.13 -18.77 21.27
CA LEU A 158 0.78 -19.24 21.60
C LEU A 158 0.34 -18.76 23.00
N SER A 159 1.27 -18.73 23.96
CA SER A 159 1.02 -18.16 25.29
C SER A 159 0.70 -16.67 25.24
N PHE A 160 1.40 -15.93 24.37
CA PHE A 160 1.14 -14.50 24.16
C PHE A 160 -0.26 -14.22 23.61
N PHE A 161 -0.76 -15.07 22.70
CA PHE A 161 -2.12 -14.95 22.16
C PHE A 161 -3.19 -15.67 22.99
N ARG A 162 -2.87 -16.10 24.22
CA ARG A 162 -3.78 -16.91 25.03
C ARG A 162 -5.12 -16.20 25.28
N GLY A 163 -6.21 -16.91 25.03
CA GLY A 163 -7.57 -16.37 25.17
C GLY A 163 -8.05 -15.53 23.99
N ASN A 164 -7.30 -15.50 22.88
CA ASN A 164 -7.70 -14.89 21.62
C ASN A 164 -7.92 -15.98 20.55
N GLU A 165 -8.81 -15.76 19.59
CA GLU A 165 -9.05 -16.66 18.44
C GLU A 165 -7.77 -16.92 17.63
N LEU A 166 -6.82 -15.98 17.63
CA LEU A 166 -5.50 -16.17 17.03
C LEU A 166 -4.72 -17.35 17.59
N GLN A 167 -4.89 -17.68 18.88
CA GLN A 167 -4.27 -18.87 19.46
C GLN A 167 -4.77 -20.13 18.74
N ILE A 168 -6.09 -20.25 18.56
CA ILE A 168 -6.72 -21.38 17.89
C ILE A 168 -6.24 -21.45 16.44
N PHE A 169 -6.18 -20.31 15.74
CA PHE A 169 -5.69 -20.23 14.37
C PHE A 169 -4.24 -20.72 14.25
N PHE A 170 -3.32 -20.24 15.10
CA PHE A 170 -1.92 -20.67 15.06
C PHE A 170 -1.73 -22.13 15.48
N THR A 171 -2.53 -22.62 16.44
CA THR A 171 -2.52 -24.05 16.80
C THR A 171 -2.92 -24.90 15.60
N LYS A 172 -4.03 -24.58 14.92
CA LYS A 172 -4.46 -25.29 13.70
C LYS A 172 -3.43 -25.20 12.57
N LEU A 173 -2.82 -24.03 12.39
CA LEU A 173 -1.76 -23.84 11.39
C LEU A 173 -0.57 -24.79 11.62
N LEU A 174 -0.24 -25.09 12.88
CA LEU A 174 0.86 -25.98 13.25
C LEU A 174 0.46 -27.46 13.27
N GLU A 175 -0.70 -27.80 13.83
CA GLU A 175 -1.16 -29.17 14.05
C GLU A 175 -1.86 -29.77 12.82
N GLU A 176 -2.81 -29.04 12.23
CA GLU A 176 -3.60 -29.49 11.07
C GLU A 176 -2.87 -29.23 9.73
N LYS A 177 -1.67 -28.64 9.78
CA LYS A 177 -0.86 -28.24 8.61
C LYS A 177 -1.68 -27.49 7.56
N LEU A 178 -2.46 -26.50 8.01
CA LEU A 178 -3.11 -25.57 7.09
C LEU A 178 -2.04 -25.03 6.11
N SER A 179 -2.36 -25.01 4.82
CA SER A 179 -1.47 -24.53 3.76
C SER A 179 -1.97 -23.18 3.22
N PRO A 180 -1.52 -22.04 3.77
CA PRO A 180 -2.03 -20.75 3.33
C PRO A 180 -1.56 -20.41 1.93
N ILE A 181 -2.49 -20.02 1.06
CA ILE A 181 -2.18 -19.46 -0.25
C ILE A 181 -2.22 -17.94 -0.14
N ILE A 182 -1.15 -17.30 -0.61
CA ILE A 182 -1.10 -15.84 -0.75
C ILE A 182 -1.00 -15.50 -2.23
N LYS A 183 -1.95 -14.70 -2.72
CA LYS A 183 -1.76 -13.95 -3.97
C LYS A 183 -0.77 -12.81 -3.70
N PRO A 184 0.37 -12.74 -4.41
CA PRO A 184 1.36 -11.69 -4.18
C PRO A 184 0.84 -10.30 -4.58
N GLN A 185 1.15 -9.28 -3.79
CA GLN A 185 0.76 -7.88 -4.04
C GLN A 185 1.21 -7.40 -5.43
N ASN A 186 2.50 -7.58 -5.75
CA ASN A 186 3.08 -7.11 -7.01
C ASN A 186 3.04 -8.20 -8.09
N VAL A 187 2.13 -8.04 -9.05
CA VAL A 187 1.99 -8.96 -10.20
C VAL A 187 3.05 -8.78 -11.27
N ASP A 188 3.75 -7.64 -11.32
CA ASP A 188 4.80 -7.36 -12.30
C ASP A 188 6.04 -8.26 -12.13
N LEU A 189 6.13 -8.95 -10.99
CA LEU A 189 7.19 -9.93 -10.71
C LEU A 189 6.85 -11.33 -11.26
N ILE A 190 5.58 -11.62 -11.56
CA ILE A 190 5.14 -12.94 -12.01
C ILE A 190 5.78 -13.33 -13.35
N PRO A 191 5.78 -12.46 -14.40
CA PRO A 191 6.44 -12.78 -15.67
C PRO A 191 7.95 -13.04 -15.55
N LYS A 192 8.60 -12.49 -14.50
CA LYS A 192 10.03 -12.70 -14.25
C LYS A 192 10.32 -14.06 -13.62
N GLN A 193 9.34 -14.64 -12.93
CA GLN A 193 9.50 -15.90 -12.20
C GLN A 193 8.92 -17.10 -12.95
N ILE A 194 7.86 -16.88 -13.74
CA ILE A 194 7.13 -17.93 -14.44
C ILE A 194 7.12 -17.59 -15.93
N LYS A 195 7.68 -18.50 -16.73
CA LYS A 195 7.72 -18.42 -18.19
C LYS A 195 6.97 -19.59 -18.80
N GLY A 196 6.37 -19.37 -19.96
CA GLY A 196 5.68 -20.39 -20.74
C GLY A 196 4.23 -20.04 -21.05
N ASN A 197 3.56 -20.98 -21.70
CA ASN A 197 2.18 -20.88 -22.12
C ASN A 197 1.22 -21.01 -20.93
N ILE A 198 0.20 -20.16 -20.90
CA ILE A 198 -0.78 -20.06 -19.81
C ILE A 198 -1.55 -21.37 -19.64
N LEU A 199 -2.02 -21.99 -20.73
CA LEU A 199 -2.80 -23.22 -20.68
C LEU A 199 -2.02 -24.36 -20.03
N GLU A 200 -0.74 -24.52 -20.37
CA GLU A 200 0.12 -25.54 -19.78
C GLU A 200 0.30 -25.32 -18.27
N ILE A 201 0.50 -24.07 -17.86
CA ILE A 201 0.72 -23.72 -16.46
C ILE A 201 -0.56 -23.97 -15.63
N ILE A 202 -1.71 -23.59 -16.18
CA ILE A 202 -3.02 -23.85 -15.55
C ILE A 202 -3.23 -25.36 -15.42
N ASN A 203 -3.02 -26.13 -16.50
CA ASN A 203 -3.20 -27.58 -16.49
C ASN A 203 -2.27 -28.29 -15.49
N LYS A 204 -1.02 -27.83 -15.35
CA LYS A 204 -0.07 -28.37 -14.36
C LYS A 204 -0.51 -28.09 -12.91
N LYS A 205 -1.23 -27.00 -12.68
CA LYS A 205 -1.67 -26.58 -11.34
C LYS A 205 -3.08 -27.04 -10.98
N ASP A 206 -3.96 -27.25 -11.95
CA ASP A 206 -5.33 -27.65 -11.71
C ASP A 206 -5.40 -29.12 -11.28
N LYS A 207 -5.42 -29.33 -9.95
CA LYS A 207 -5.52 -30.67 -9.37
C LYS A 207 -6.96 -31.16 -9.20
N PHE A 208 -7.93 -30.26 -9.28
CA PHE A 208 -9.33 -30.55 -8.93
C PHE A 208 -10.30 -30.39 -10.11
N ASN A 209 -9.79 -30.21 -11.32
CA ASN A 209 -10.57 -29.94 -12.54
C ASN A 209 -11.57 -28.80 -12.35
N GLN A 210 -11.13 -27.71 -11.71
CA GLN A 210 -11.96 -26.53 -11.46
C GLN A 210 -11.65 -25.37 -12.40
N LYS A 211 -10.63 -25.50 -13.27
CA LYS A 211 -10.19 -24.41 -14.14
C LYS A 211 -11.32 -23.88 -15.03
N ASP A 212 -12.13 -24.74 -15.64
CA ASP A 212 -13.12 -24.33 -16.66
C ASP A 212 -14.18 -23.41 -16.06
N LYS A 213 -14.58 -23.68 -14.82
CA LYS A 213 -15.53 -22.85 -14.06
C LYS A 213 -15.01 -21.43 -13.87
N TYR A 214 -13.73 -21.27 -13.50
CA TYR A 214 -13.16 -19.98 -13.17
C TYR A 214 -12.56 -19.24 -14.37
N ILE A 215 -12.13 -19.96 -15.42
CA ILE A 215 -11.61 -19.36 -16.66
C ILE A 215 -12.68 -18.50 -17.33
N ALA A 216 -13.91 -19.02 -17.46
CA ALA A 216 -15.03 -18.29 -18.04
C ALA A 216 -15.38 -17.05 -17.19
N GLU A 217 -15.47 -17.20 -15.86
CA GLU A 217 -15.81 -16.10 -14.96
C GLU A 217 -14.73 -14.99 -14.92
N LEU A 218 -13.45 -15.36 -15.08
CA LEU A 218 -12.34 -14.41 -15.14
C LEU A 218 -12.09 -13.87 -16.54
N ASP A 219 -12.85 -14.30 -17.56
CA ASP A 219 -12.66 -13.89 -18.96
C ASP A 219 -11.19 -14.09 -19.39
N LEU A 220 -10.70 -15.32 -19.19
CA LEU A 220 -9.33 -15.74 -19.52
C LEU A 220 -9.26 -16.60 -20.79
N GLU A 221 -10.39 -16.93 -21.41
CA GLU A 221 -10.48 -17.83 -22.57
C GLU A 221 -9.60 -17.36 -23.73
N HIS A 222 -9.65 -16.08 -24.07
CA HIS A 222 -8.87 -15.47 -25.15
C HIS A 222 -7.36 -15.35 -24.85
N LEU A 223 -6.93 -15.72 -23.64
CA LEU A 223 -5.55 -15.63 -23.18
C LEU A 223 -4.87 -16.99 -23.06
N LEU A 224 -5.60 -18.09 -23.17
CA LEU A 224 -5.07 -19.43 -22.89
C LEU A 224 -3.86 -19.78 -23.77
N ASP A 225 -3.84 -19.33 -25.02
CA ASP A 225 -2.75 -19.60 -25.97
C ASP A 225 -1.56 -18.62 -25.87
N ARG A 226 -1.68 -17.58 -25.04
CA ARG A 226 -0.62 -16.57 -24.89
C ARG A 226 0.44 -17.01 -23.87
N ASN A 227 1.60 -16.36 -23.94
CA ASN A 227 2.61 -16.50 -22.90
C ASN A 227 2.34 -15.53 -21.75
N VAL A 228 2.77 -15.91 -20.54
CA VAL A 228 2.65 -15.06 -19.34
C VAL A 228 3.36 -13.72 -19.50
N GLU A 229 4.43 -13.66 -20.31
CA GLU A 229 5.21 -12.44 -20.55
C GLU A 229 4.47 -11.38 -21.37
N ASP A 230 3.50 -11.80 -22.17
CA ASP A 230 2.75 -10.92 -23.09
C ASP A 230 1.50 -10.32 -22.44
N LEU A 231 1.20 -10.74 -21.21
CA LEU A 231 0.00 -10.31 -20.49
C LEU A 231 0.14 -8.88 -19.96
N SER A 232 -0.94 -8.11 -20.09
CA SER A 232 -1.10 -6.83 -19.43
C SER A 232 -1.31 -7.00 -17.91
N GLY A 233 -1.11 -5.93 -17.13
CA GLY A 233 -1.23 -5.98 -15.66
C GLY A 233 -2.58 -6.49 -15.16
N GLY A 234 -3.70 -6.13 -15.82
CA GLY A 234 -5.03 -6.62 -15.46
C GLY A 234 -5.24 -8.11 -15.83
N GLU A 235 -4.64 -8.57 -16.92
CA GLU A 235 -4.66 -9.99 -17.31
C GLU A 235 -3.80 -10.83 -16.36
N LEU A 236 -2.60 -10.34 -16.01
CA LEU A 236 -1.73 -10.95 -15.00
C LEU A 236 -2.42 -11.05 -13.63
N GLN A 237 -3.18 -10.04 -13.24
CA GLN A 237 -3.92 -10.03 -12.00
C GLN A 237 -4.98 -11.14 -11.97
N ARG A 238 -5.76 -11.29 -13.05
CA ARG A 238 -6.78 -12.35 -13.17
C ARG A 238 -6.15 -13.73 -13.23
N PHE A 239 -5.06 -13.89 -13.97
CA PHE A 239 -4.27 -15.12 -14.00
C PHE A 239 -3.71 -15.48 -12.61
N ALA A 240 -3.15 -14.52 -11.88
CA ALA A 240 -2.63 -14.73 -10.53
C ALA A 240 -3.73 -15.15 -9.55
N LEU A 241 -4.92 -14.55 -9.66
CA LEU A 241 -6.09 -14.93 -8.90
C LEU A 241 -6.51 -16.37 -9.19
N LEU A 242 -6.66 -16.75 -10.46
CA LEU A 242 -6.97 -18.13 -10.87
C LEU A 242 -5.97 -19.12 -10.25
N MET A 243 -4.67 -18.84 -10.42
CA MET A 243 -3.56 -19.68 -9.95
C MET A 243 -3.50 -19.84 -8.42
N SER A 244 -4.07 -18.88 -7.68
CA SER A 244 -4.22 -18.95 -6.23
C SER A 244 -5.42 -19.79 -5.80
N ILE A 245 -6.44 -19.91 -6.64
CA ILE A 245 -7.67 -20.66 -6.35
C ILE A 245 -7.51 -22.13 -6.72
N ILE A 246 -7.06 -22.43 -7.94
CA ILE A 246 -7.00 -23.81 -8.46
C ILE A 246 -5.83 -24.62 -7.92
N GLY A 247 -4.81 -23.94 -7.38
CA GLY A 247 -3.51 -24.56 -7.16
C GLY A 247 -3.48 -25.66 -6.10
N GLN A 248 -4.31 -25.57 -5.07
CA GLN A 248 -4.37 -26.54 -3.96
C GLN A 248 -5.74 -26.46 -3.24
N SER A 249 -6.18 -27.56 -2.63
CA SER A 249 -7.26 -27.55 -1.66
C SER A 249 -6.72 -26.94 -0.38
N THR A 250 -7.09 -25.70 -0.09
CA THR A 250 -6.59 -24.98 1.08
C THR A 250 -7.73 -24.36 1.84
N ASN A 251 -7.59 -24.38 3.15
CA ASN A 251 -8.56 -23.78 4.06
C ASN A 251 -8.21 -22.31 4.37
N VAL A 252 -7.13 -21.75 3.84
CA VAL A 252 -6.70 -20.37 4.14
C VAL A 252 -6.32 -19.64 2.85
N TYR A 253 -7.19 -18.73 2.43
CA TYR A 253 -6.98 -17.86 1.26
C TYR A 253 -6.63 -16.45 1.70
N MET A 254 -5.55 -15.91 1.13
CA MET A 254 -5.09 -14.56 1.39
C MET A 254 -4.89 -13.80 0.08
N PHE A 255 -5.63 -12.71 -0.11
CA PHE A 255 -5.58 -11.88 -1.30
C PHE A 255 -4.99 -10.51 -0.95
N ASP A 256 -3.75 -10.25 -1.38
CA ASP A 256 -3.11 -8.94 -1.21
C ASP A 256 -3.36 -8.08 -2.46
N GLU A 257 -4.25 -7.08 -2.33
CA GLU A 257 -4.69 -6.15 -3.39
C GLU A 257 -5.16 -6.86 -4.68
N PRO A 258 -6.25 -7.65 -4.63
CA PRO A 258 -6.79 -8.34 -5.81
C PRO A 258 -7.47 -7.42 -6.83
N SER A 259 -7.92 -6.21 -6.48
CA SER A 259 -8.56 -5.26 -7.40
C SER A 259 -7.60 -4.44 -8.27
N SER A 260 -6.30 -4.46 -7.97
CA SER A 260 -5.29 -3.66 -8.68
C SER A 260 -5.28 -3.95 -10.19
N TYR A 261 -5.25 -2.88 -10.99
CA TYR A 261 -5.31 -2.90 -12.47
C TYR A 261 -6.62 -3.42 -13.11
N LEU A 262 -7.59 -3.89 -12.32
CA LEU A 262 -8.88 -4.35 -12.83
C LEU A 262 -9.83 -3.18 -13.10
N ASP A 263 -10.61 -3.30 -14.18
CA ASP A 263 -11.76 -2.43 -14.42
C ASP A 263 -12.95 -2.79 -13.52
N ILE A 264 -13.99 -1.97 -13.52
CA ILE A 264 -15.17 -2.13 -12.64
C ILE A 264 -15.85 -3.49 -12.83
N LYS A 265 -16.02 -3.95 -14.08
CA LYS A 265 -16.66 -5.25 -14.38
C LYS A 265 -15.81 -6.40 -13.86
N GLN A 266 -14.50 -6.34 -14.09
CA GLN A 266 -13.53 -7.33 -13.64
C GLN A 266 -13.42 -7.36 -12.11
N ARG A 267 -13.50 -6.21 -11.42
CA ARG A 267 -13.52 -6.14 -9.95
C ARG A 267 -14.74 -6.84 -9.36
N ILE A 268 -15.92 -6.61 -9.94
CA ILE A 268 -17.15 -7.28 -9.49
C ILE A 268 -17.07 -8.80 -9.74
N SER A 269 -16.54 -9.22 -10.90
CA SER A 269 -16.36 -10.65 -11.19
C SER A 269 -15.39 -11.31 -10.21
N MET A 270 -14.22 -10.68 -9.99
CA MET A 270 -13.25 -11.09 -8.97
C MET A 270 -13.90 -11.24 -7.60
N ALA A 271 -14.73 -10.26 -7.21
CA ALA A 271 -15.37 -10.30 -5.92
C ALA A 271 -16.40 -11.44 -5.78
N LYS A 272 -17.19 -11.70 -6.84
CA LYS A 272 -18.09 -12.86 -6.89
C LYS A 272 -17.34 -14.18 -6.78
N ILE A 273 -16.17 -14.28 -7.38
CA ILE A 273 -15.34 -15.49 -7.30
C ILE A 273 -14.82 -15.69 -5.87
N ILE A 274 -14.32 -14.64 -5.22
CA ILE A 274 -13.85 -14.73 -3.83
C ILE A 274 -15.00 -15.14 -2.90
N HIS A 275 -16.20 -14.58 -3.09
CA HIS A 275 -17.41 -14.99 -2.37
C HIS A 275 -17.74 -16.47 -2.54
N LYS A 276 -17.54 -17.05 -3.73
CA LYS A 276 -17.75 -18.49 -3.97
C LYS A 276 -16.75 -19.39 -3.22
N LEU A 277 -15.64 -18.85 -2.73
CA LEU A 277 -14.67 -19.60 -1.91
C LEU A 277 -15.10 -19.69 -0.45
N VAL A 278 -16.08 -18.89 -0.02
CA VAL A 278 -16.59 -18.89 1.35
C VAL A 278 -17.25 -20.24 1.61
N LYS A 279 -16.65 -20.99 2.53
CA LYS A 279 -17.15 -22.27 3.06
C LYS A 279 -16.93 -22.27 4.55
N HIS A 280 -17.72 -23.04 5.29
CA HIS A 280 -17.66 -23.08 6.77
C HIS A 280 -16.25 -23.39 7.32
N ASP A 281 -15.41 -24.11 6.58
CA ASP A 281 -14.06 -24.48 7.03
C ASP A 281 -12.92 -23.65 6.41
N ASN A 282 -13.25 -22.53 5.76
CA ASN A 282 -12.27 -21.66 5.10
C ASN A 282 -12.08 -20.35 5.83
N TYR A 283 -10.84 -19.91 5.95
CA TYR A 283 -10.42 -18.57 6.34
C TYR A 283 -10.11 -17.77 5.08
N ILE A 284 -10.71 -16.58 4.94
CA ILE A 284 -10.46 -15.70 3.80
C ILE A 284 -10.05 -14.32 4.31
N ILE A 285 -8.89 -13.83 3.88
CA ILE A 285 -8.38 -12.50 4.21
C ILE A 285 -8.15 -11.74 2.91
N VAL A 286 -8.72 -10.54 2.82
CA VAL A 286 -8.59 -9.66 1.67
C VAL A 286 -7.98 -8.34 2.12
N VAL A 287 -6.92 -7.89 1.45
CA VAL A 287 -6.39 -6.54 1.60
C VAL A 287 -6.85 -5.71 0.43
N GLU A 288 -7.58 -4.63 0.69
CA GLU A 288 -8.05 -3.72 -0.35
C GLU A 288 -7.80 -2.26 0.02
N HIS A 289 -7.72 -1.45 -1.03
CA HIS A 289 -7.64 0.01 -0.94
C HIS A 289 -8.89 0.70 -1.46
N ASP A 290 -9.68 0.00 -2.28
CA ASP A 290 -10.96 0.48 -2.78
C ASP A 290 -12.05 0.14 -1.76
N LEU A 291 -12.57 1.16 -1.09
CA LEU A 291 -13.60 1.01 -0.06
C LEU A 291 -14.90 0.42 -0.62
N SER A 292 -15.22 0.67 -1.90
CA SER A 292 -16.43 0.14 -2.52
C SER A 292 -16.35 -1.37 -2.75
N ILE A 293 -15.18 -1.86 -3.17
CA ILE A 293 -14.92 -3.28 -3.35
C ILE A 293 -14.77 -3.98 -1.99
N LEU A 294 -14.13 -3.31 -1.03
CA LEU A 294 -14.03 -3.79 0.35
C LEU A 294 -15.43 -3.99 0.98
N ASP A 295 -16.34 -3.03 0.76
CA ASP A 295 -17.73 -3.08 1.24
C ASP A 295 -18.50 -4.26 0.64
N TYR A 296 -18.35 -4.49 -0.66
CA TYR A 296 -18.97 -5.60 -1.35
C TYR A 296 -18.37 -6.98 -0.98
N LEU A 297 -17.08 -7.04 -0.64
CA LEU A 297 -16.35 -8.28 -0.40
C LEU A 297 -16.42 -8.80 1.02
N SER A 298 -16.28 -7.92 2.01
CA SER A 298 -15.91 -8.31 3.37
C SER A 298 -17.14 -8.48 4.25
N ASP A 299 -17.06 -9.36 5.23
CA ASP A 299 -18.07 -9.45 6.31
C ASP A 299 -17.65 -8.62 7.53
N TYR A 300 -16.33 -8.53 7.76
CA TYR A 300 -15.71 -7.74 8.81
C TYR A 300 -14.53 -6.98 8.26
N VAL A 301 -14.25 -5.82 8.84
CA VAL A 301 -13.09 -4.99 8.45
C VAL A 301 -12.22 -4.72 9.66
N CYS A 302 -10.91 -4.97 9.53
CA CYS A 302 -9.90 -4.43 10.43
C CYS A 302 -9.21 -3.24 9.76
N CYS A 303 -9.20 -2.12 10.45
CA CYS A 303 -8.42 -0.95 10.06
C CYS A 303 -7.00 -1.09 10.60
N LEU A 304 -6.02 -0.77 9.77
CA LEU A 304 -4.64 -0.59 10.21
C LEU A 304 -4.32 0.89 10.20
N TRP A 305 -3.73 1.34 11.29
CA TRP A 305 -3.32 2.72 11.46
C TRP A 305 -1.92 2.81 12.04
N GLY A 306 -1.30 3.98 11.89
CA GLY A 306 0.05 4.23 12.37
C GLY A 306 0.80 5.14 11.40
N LYS A 307 2.13 5.12 11.51
CA LYS A 307 2.99 5.90 10.63
C LYS A 307 3.69 4.97 9.65
N ALA A 308 3.57 5.25 8.35
CA ALA A 308 4.19 4.46 7.29
C ALA A 308 5.70 4.28 7.51
N GLY A 309 6.18 3.05 7.41
CA GLY A 309 7.58 2.66 7.65
C GLY A 309 8.01 2.72 9.11
N ALA A 310 7.10 3.09 10.02
CA ALA A 310 7.40 3.34 11.40
C ALA A 310 6.74 2.33 12.35
N TYR A 311 5.42 2.37 12.45
CA TYR A 311 4.67 1.37 13.21
C TYR A 311 3.28 1.22 12.62
N GLY A 312 2.69 0.06 12.82
CA GLY A 312 1.30 -0.23 12.48
C GLY A 312 0.60 -0.91 13.64
N VAL A 313 -0.64 -0.53 13.87
CA VAL A 313 -1.53 -1.15 14.86
C VAL A 313 -2.76 -1.63 14.12
N VAL A 314 -3.12 -2.90 14.34
CA VAL A 314 -4.36 -3.48 13.82
C VAL A 314 -5.48 -3.27 14.83
N THR A 315 -6.62 -2.71 14.41
CA THR A 315 -7.79 -2.59 15.28
C THR A 315 -8.48 -3.94 15.49
N CYS A 316 -9.37 -4.00 16.47
CA CYS A 316 -10.36 -5.07 16.54
C CYS A 316 -11.21 -5.09 15.24
N PRO A 317 -11.79 -6.25 14.88
CA PRO A 317 -12.68 -6.34 13.72
C PRO A 317 -13.98 -5.57 13.99
N PHE A 318 -14.38 -4.73 13.04
CA PHE A 318 -15.66 -4.03 13.02
C PHE A 318 -16.58 -4.61 11.96
N SER A 319 -17.87 -4.30 12.04
CA SER A 319 -18.74 -4.47 10.88
C SER A 319 -18.23 -3.59 9.73
N VAL A 320 -18.51 -4.00 8.50
CA VAL A 320 -17.99 -3.35 7.29
C VAL A 320 -18.30 -1.85 7.27
N ARG A 321 -19.56 -1.49 7.49
CA ARG A 321 -20.03 -0.10 7.48
C ARG A 321 -19.36 0.74 8.57
N GLU A 322 -19.29 0.22 9.80
CA GLU A 322 -18.64 0.92 10.91
C GLU A 322 -17.14 1.08 10.65
N GLY A 323 -16.46 0.03 10.20
CA GLY A 323 -15.03 0.06 9.89
C GLY A 323 -14.67 1.06 8.79
N ILE A 324 -15.47 1.14 7.74
CA ILE A 324 -15.27 2.11 6.65
C ILE A 324 -15.49 3.54 7.17
N ASN A 325 -16.54 3.79 7.95
CA ASN A 325 -16.80 5.11 8.52
C ASN A 325 -15.69 5.55 9.48
N ILE A 326 -15.25 4.66 10.40
CA ILE A 326 -14.10 4.89 11.29
C ILE A 326 -12.84 5.26 10.49
N PHE A 327 -12.61 4.57 9.36
CA PHE A 327 -11.48 4.85 8.49
C PHE A 327 -11.59 6.22 7.78
N LEU A 328 -12.79 6.60 7.32
CA LEU A 328 -13.05 7.89 6.65
C LEU A 328 -12.99 9.08 7.64
N ASP A 329 -13.56 8.92 8.82
CA ASP A 329 -13.54 9.91 9.91
C ASP A 329 -12.12 10.12 10.43
N GLY A 330 -11.29 9.08 10.37
CA GLY A 330 -9.91 9.13 10.83
C GLY A 330 -9.79 9.11 12.36
N PHE A 331 -10.81 8.60 13.06
CA PHE A 331 -10.82 8.45 14.52
C PHE A 331 -11.29 7.04 14.91
N VAL A 332 -10.47 6.32 15.67
CA VAL A 332 -10.77 4.98 16.18
C VAL A 332 -11.32 5.11 17.61
N PRO A 333 -12.62 4.87 17.82
CA PRO A 333 -13.23 5.05 19.13
C PRO A 333 -12.72 4.04 20.17
N THR A 334 -12.46 2.79 19.77
CA THR A 334 -12.03 1.72 20.69
C THR A 334 -10.65 1.97 21.30
N ASP A 335 -9.75 2.59 20.54
CA ASP A 335 -8.40 2.94 20.99
C ASP A 335 -8.29 4.42 21.41
N ASN A 336 -9.40 5.17 21.36
CA ASN A 336 -9.49 6.62 21.55
C ASN A 336 -8.36 7.38 20.81
N LEU A 337 -8.19 7.06 19.53
CA LEU A 337 -7.03 7.51 18.76
C LEU A 337 -7.42 8.14 17.43
N ARG A 338 -6.94 9.36 17.21
CA ARG A 338 -7.06 10.06 15.94
C ARG A 338 -5.92 9.65 14.99
N ILE A 339 -6.29 8.99 13.89
CA ILE A 339 -5.38 8.54 12.83
C ILE A 339 -5.00 9.71 11.92
N ARG A 340 -5.95 10.63 11.68
CA ARG A 340 -5.76 11.77 10.77
C ARG A 340 -6.42 13.04 11.30
N GLU A 341 -5.79 14.18 11.03
CA GLU A 341 -6.28 15.50 11.47
C GLU A 341 -7.57 15.92 10.74
N GLU A 342 -7.74 15.55 9.46
CA GLU A 342 -8.92 15.89 8.68
C GLU A 342 -9.73 14.63 8.33
N SER A 343 -11.06 14.75 8.21
CA SER A 343 -11.90 13.68 7.68
C SER A 343 -11.85 13.66 6.15
N LEU A 344 -12.07 12.50 5.54
CA LEU A 344 -12.27 12.42 4.08
C LEU A 344 -13.71 12.79 3.76
N ASN A 345 -13.92 14.02 3.33
CA ASN A 345 -15.21 14.48 2.85
C ASN A 345 -15.22 14.42 1.32
N PHE A 346 -16.23 13.75 0.77
CA PHE A 346 -16.48 13.79 -0.67
C PHE A 346 -17.25 15.07 -0.97
N LYS A 347 -16.63 16.00 -1.69
CA LYS A 347 -17.35 17.15 -2.23
C LYS A 347 -18.27 16.64 -3.34
N LEU A 348 -19.56 16.60 -3.07
CA LEU A 348 -20.57 16.52 -4.12
C LEU A 348 -20.58 17.90 -4.78
N ALA A 349 -19.81 18.04 -5.87
CA ALA A 349 -19.95 19.21 -6.72
C ALA A 349 -21.36 19.16 -7.32
N THR A 350 -22.25 19.99 -6.81
CA THR A 350 -23.56 20.22 -7.43
C THR A 350 -23.41 21.35 -8.44
N ASP A 351 -24.13 21.29 -9.56
CA ASP A 351 -24.16 22.33 -10.62
C ASP A 351 -24.54 23.75 -10.14
N GLN A 352 -24.81 23.91 -8.84
CA GLN A 352 -25.22 25.14 -8.17
C GLN A 352 -24.05 26.06 -7.79
N ASP A 353 -22.80 25.59 -7.89
CA ASP A 353 -21.62 26.42 -7.56
C ASP A 353 -21.16 27.33 -8.73
N ALA A 354 -21.72 27.16 -9.94
CA ALA A 354 -21.39 27.95 -11.11
C ALA A 354 -22.55 28.90 -11.47
N THR A 355 -22.29 30.21 -11.48
CA THR A 355 -23.31 31.19 -11.90
C THR A 355 -23.55 31.09 -13.40
N ASP A 356 -24.76 31.43 -13.87
CA ASP A 356 -25.09 31.42 -15.31
C ASP A 356 -24.24 32.42 -16.14
N GLU A 357 -23.59 33.39 -15.49
CA GLU A 357 -22.60 34.26 -16.10
C GLU A 357 -21.26 33.56 -16.36
N ASP A 358 -20.83 32.66 -15.47
CA ASP A 358 -19.62 31.86 -15.64
C ASP A 358 -19.75 30.91 -16.84
N LYS A 359 -20.93 30.30 -17.01
CA LYS A 359 -21.23 29.40 -18.15
C LYS A 359 -21.17 30.09 -19.51
N LYS A 360 -21.47 31.39 -19.59
CA LYS A 360 -21.44 32.17 -20.85
C LYS A 360 -20.03 32.59 -21.28
N ARG A 361 -19.05 32.57 -20.37
CA ARG A 361 -17.65 32.94 -20.66
C ARG A 361 -16.78 31.74 -21.04
N LEU A 362 -17.29 30.52 -20.96
CA LEU A 362 -16.53 29.32 -21.26
C LEU A 362 -16.30 29.19 -22.77
N HIS A 363 -15.03 29.12 -23.17
CA HIS A 363 -14.70 28.67 -24.51
C HIS A 363 -14.97 27.17 -24.64
N PHE A 364 -15.71 26.80 -25.68
CA PHE A 364 -15.98 25.41 -26.04
C PHE A 364 -15.08 24.99 -27.20
N TYR A 365 -14.38 23.88 -27.01
CA TYR A 365 -13.61 23.21 -28.04
C TYR A 365 -14.41 22.03 -28.58
N ASN A 366 -14.62 22.00 -29.89
CA ASN A 366 -15.32 20.91 -30.55
C ASN A 366 -14.32 19.96 -31.20
N TYR A 367 -14.52 18.66 -31.00
CA TYR A 367 -13.76 17.64 -31.72
C TYR A 367 -14.68 16.86 -32.66
N PRO A 368 -14.23 16.59 -33.90
CA PRO A 368 -15.01 15.85 -34.88
C PRO A 368 -15.08 14.36 -34.53
N THR A 369 -15.91 13.63 -35.27
CA THR A 369 -15.91 12.18 -35.23
C THR A 369 -14.55 11.66 -35.70
N MET A 370 -13.92 10.78 -34.92
CA MET A 370 -12.61 10.21 -35.21
C MET A 370 -12.71 8.69 -35.27
N VAL A 371 -12.01 8.10 -36.24
CA VAL A 371 -11.87 6.65 -36.33
C VAL A 371 -10.39 6.30 -36.28
N LYS A 372 -10.05 5.31 -35.46
CA LYS A 372 -8.71 4.75 -35.38
C LYS A 372 -8.74 3.24 -35.37
N THR A 373 -8.04 2.64 -36.31
CA THR A 373 -7.81 1.21 -36.40
C THR A 373 -6.37 0.89 -35.98
N LEU A 374 -6.22 -0.09 -35.09
CA LEU A 374 -4.96 -0.59 -34.56
C LEU A 374 -4.98 -2.10 -34.65
N ASN A 375 -4.41 -2.66 -35.73
CA ASN A 375 -4.38 -4.10 -36.01
C ASN A 375 -5.77 -4.74 -35.89
N SER A 376 -6.06 -5.43 -34.78
CA SER A 376 -7.34 -6.10 -34.51
C SER A 376 -8.37 -5.25 -33.76
N PHE A 377 -8.03 -4.02 -33.38
CA PHE A 377 -8.88 -3.13 -32.60
C PHE A 377 -9.32 -1.93 -33.43
N SER A 378 -10.62 -1.61 -33.42
CA SER A 378 -11.14 -0.38 -34.01
C SER A 378 -11.79 0.48 -32.92
N LEU A 379 -11.51 1.77 -32.96
CA LEU A 379 -12.04 2.78 -32.06
C LEU A 379 -12.76 3.84 -32.89
N THR A 380 -14.05 3.98 -32.64
CA THR A 380 -14.88 5.06 -33.16
C THR A 380 -15.18 6.03 -32.02
N ILE A 381 -14.88 7.30 -32.24
CA ILE A 381 -15.11 8.38 -31.30
C ILE A 381 -16.14 9.30 -31.94
N ASP A 382 -17.30 9.45 -31.30
CA ASP A 382 -18.32 10.36 -31.76
C ASP A 382 -17.92 11.82 -31.54
N LYS A 383 -18.47 12.72 -32.36
CA LYS A 383 -18.28 14.16 -32.19
C LYS A 383 -18.69 14.60 -30.79
N GLY A 384 -17.92 15.50 -30.20
CA GLY A 384 -18.21 16.04 -28.88
C GLY A 384 -17.60 17.41 -28.69
N HIS A 385 -17.83 17.97 -27.50
CA HIS A 385 -17.29 19.25 -27.09
C HIS A 385 -16.77 19.16 -25.66
N PHE A 386 -15.83 20.04 -25.32
CA PHE A 386 -15.36 20.24 -23.96
C PHE A 386 -15.18 21.72 -23.68
N SER A 387 -15.45 22.17 -22.45
CA SER A 387 -15.21 23.55 -22.05
C SER A 387 -13.86 23.74 -21.38
N GLU A 388 -13.43 24.99 -21.26
CA GLU A 388 -12.37 25.38 -20.32
C GLU A 388 -12.83 25.10 -18.88
N SER A 389 -11.89 24.71 -18.00
CA SER A 389 -12.12 24.48 -16.56
C SER A 389 -13.03 23.30 -16.17
N GLU A 390 -13.31 22.36 -17.08
CA GLU A 390 -14.05 21.12 -16.76
C GLU A 390 -13.12 19.92 -16.55
N ILE A 391 -13.54 19.00 -15.68
CA ILE A 391 -12.87 17.71 -15.46
C ILE A 391 -13.67 16.61 -16.16
N PHE A 392 -13.10 16.05 -17.23
CA PHE A 392 -13.69 14.91 -17.94
C PHE A 392 -13.20 13.58 -17.37
N VAL A 393 -14.15 12.73 -16.96
CA VAL A 393 -13.86 11.39 -16.45
C VAL A 393 -14.17 10.35 -17.53
N LEU A 394 -13.14 9.64 -17.99
CA LEU A 394 -13.30 8.54 -18.94
C LEU A 394 -13.45 7.21 -18.19
N LEU A 395 -14.64 6.62 -18.28
CA LEU A 395 -14.97 5.31 -17.71
C LEU A 395 -15.16 4.27 -18.81
N GLY A 396 -14.93 3.00 -18.47
CA GLY A 396 -15.10 1.89 -19.43
C GLY A 396 -14.32 0.65 -19.03
N GLN A 397 -14.44 -0.43 -19.80
CA GLN A 397 -13.66 -1.65 -19.61
C GLN A 397 -12.20 -1.45 -20.05
N ASN A 398 -11.31 -2.29 -19.53
CA ASN A 398 -9.95 -2.37 -20.05
C ASN A 398 -10.00 -2.84 -21.51
N GLY A 399 -9.20 -2.23 -22.39
CA GLY A 399 -9.25 -2.50 -23.82
C GLY A 399 -10.30 -1.71 -24.61
N SER A 400 -11.17 -0.92 -23.96
CA SER A 400 -12.18 -0.10 -24.67
C SER A 400 -11.63 1.12 -25.43
N GLY A 401 -10.31 1.25 -25.58
CA GLY A 401 -9.68 2.36 -26.29
C GLY A 401 -9.48 3.65 -25.49
N LYS A 402 -9.77 3.71 -24.19
CA LYS A 402 -9.56 4.92 -23.35
C LYS A 402 -8.15 5.51 -23.45
N SER A 403 -7.14 4.64 -23.34
CA SER A 403 -5.74 5.08 -23.45
C SER A 403 -5.39 5.52 -24.87
N THR A 404 -6.03 4.93 -25.88
CA THR A 404 -5.89 5.34 -27.30
C THR A 404 -6.54 6.69 -27.53
N PHE A 405 -7.72 6.94 -26.96
CA PHE A 405 -8.40 8.24 -26.97
C PHE A 405 -7.50 9.33 -26.39
N ILE A 406 -6.92 9.12 -25.20
CA ILE A 406 -6.01 10.10 -24.58
C ILE A 406 -4.77 10.33 -25.47
N ARG A 407 -4.24 9.29 -26.14
CA ARG A 407 -3.10 9.44 -27.05
C ARG A 407 -3.45 10.22 -28.32
N LEU A 408 -4.67 10.10 -28.84
CA LEU A 408 -5.17 10.92 -29.94
C LEU A 408 -5.25 12.40 -29.52
N PHE A 409 -5.84 12.67 -28.35
CA PHE A 409 -5.92 14.02 -27.77
C PHE A 409 -4.55 14.58 -27.34
N ALA A 410 -3.56 13.74 -27.08
CA ALA A 410 -2.17 14.16 -26.83
C ALA A 410 -1.37 14.40 -28.12
N GLY A 411 -1.95 14.17 -29.30
CA GLY A 411 -1.25 14.28 -30.59
C GLY A 411 -0.17 13.20 -30.82
N LEU A 412 -0.13 12.14 -30.00
CA LEU A 412 0.84 11.05 -30.12
C LEU A 412 0.47 10.04 -31.22
N ILE A 413 -0.83 9.94 -31.51
CA ILE A 413 -1.39 9.08 -32.56
C ILE A 413 -2.28 9.97 -33.43
N LYS A 414 -2.22 9.78 -34.75
CA LYS A 414 -3.13 10.47 -35.68
C LYS A 414 -4.36 9.61 -35.97
N PRO A 415 -5.57 10.20 -36.08
CA PRO A 415 -6.76 9.49 -36.57
C PRO A 415 -6.57 9.03 -38.02
N ASP A 416 -7.31 8.01 -38.46
CA ASP A 416 -7.17 7.48 -39.83
C ASP A 416 -7.95 8.34 -40.85
N ASN A 417 -9.05 8.95 -40.41
CA ASN A 417 -9.94 9.73 -41.28
C ASN A 417 -9.55 11.21 -41.43
N LEU A 418 -8.58 11.70 -40.64
CA LEU A 418 -8.22 13.13 -40.59
C LEU A 418 -6.70 13.28 -40.55
N GLU A 419 -6.15 14.25 -41.28
CA GLU A 419 -4.70 14.49 -41.34
C GLU A 419 -4.14 15.20 -40.09
N SER A 420 -4.94 16.08 -39.48
CA SER A 420 -4.63 16.80 -38.24
C SER A 420 -5.89 17.20 -37.47
N LEU A 421 -5.74 17.44 -36.17
CA LEU A 421 -6.80 17.94 -35.29
C LEU A 421 -6.51 19.43 -35.03
N SER A 422 -7.23 20.32 -35.69
CA SER A 422 -7.01 21.77 -35.64
C SER A 422 -7.09 22.37 -34.23
N PHE A 423 -7.90 21.80 -33.33
CA PHE A 423 -8.01 22.25 -31.95
C PHE A 423 -6.77 21.94 -31.09
N LEU A 424 -5.92 20.99 -31.50
CA LEU A 424 -4.69 20.69 -30.76
C LEU A 424 -3.58 21.71 -31.01
N GLU A 425 -3.64 22.46 -32.10
CA GLU A 425 -2.62 23.47 -32.44
C GLU A 425 -2.69 24.69 -31.51
N SER A 426 -3.86 24.97 -30.92
CA SER A 426 -4.06 26.07 -29.97
C SER A 426 -3.81 25.71 -28.50
N LEU A 427 -3.62 24.42 -28.19
CA LEU A 427 -3.54 23.91 -26.83
C LEU A 427 -2.17 23.31 -26.49
N SER A 428 -1.64 23.67 -25.33
CA SER A 428 -0.47 22.97 -24.77
C SER A 428 -0.92 21.74 -23.98
N VAL A 429 -0.61 20.54 -24.49
CA VAL A 429 -1.08 19.29 -23.89
C VAL A 429 -0.02 18.68 -22.96
N SER A 430 -0.40 18.40 -21.72
CA SER A 430 0.41 17.64 -20.77
C SER A 430 -0.08 16.19 -20.70
N TYR A 431 0.79 15.24 -21.04
CA TYR A 431 0.45 13.82 -21.07
C TYR A 431 1.15 13.03 -19.97
N LYS A 432 0.36 12.30 -19.17
CA LYS A 432 0.86 11.33 -18.19
C LYS A 432 0.58 9.90 -18.69
N PRO A 433 1.63 9.09 -18.94
CA PRO A 433 1.42 7.71 -19.41
C PRO A 433 0.80 6.83 -18.33
N GLN A 434 -0.01 5.86 -18.75
CA GLN A 434 -0.66 4.88 -17.87
C GLN A 434 0.36 3.93 -17.21
N GLN A 435 1.34 3.44 -17.98
CA GLN A 435 2.46 2.66 -17.46
C GLN A 435 3.66 3.57 -17.22
N ILE A 436 4.10 3.66 -15.97
CA ILE A 436 5.25 4.48 -15.57
C ILE A 436 6.51 3.61 -15.64
N GLN A 437 7.32 3.80 -16.67
CA GLN A 437 8.64 3.20 -16.77
C GLN A 437 9.71 4.27 -16.53
N ALA A 438 10.60 4.03 -15.57
CA ALA A 438 11.71 4.93 -15.28
C ALA A 438 12.78 4.82 -16.38
N LYS A 439 12.67 5.65 -17.41
CA LYS A 439 13.66 5.76 -18.50
C LYS A 439 14.76 6.79 -18.23
N PHE A 440 14.55 7.68 -17.25
CA PHE A 440 15.49 8.75 -16.93
C PHE A 440 16.60 8.27 -16.00
N THR A 441 17.86 8.50 -16.40
CA THR A 441 19.04 8.22 -15.61
C THR A 441 19.41 9.47 -14.79
N GLY A 442 19.10 9.44 -13.49
CA GLY A 442 19.40 10.55 -12.58
C GLY A 442 18.51 10.54 -11.35
N THR A 443 18.62 11.60 -10.55
CA THR A 443 17.76 11.79 -9.36
C THR A 443 16.41 12.41 -9.75
N VAL A 444 15.37 12.12 -8.96
CA VAL A 444 14.04 12.74 -9.12
C VAL A 444 14.13 14.27 -9.12
N ARG A 445 15.01 14.83 -8.27
CA ARG A 445 15.27 16.27 -8.20
C ARG A 445 15.80 16.83 -9.52
N GLN A 446 16.73 16.14 -10.18
CA GLN A 446 17.27 16.57 -11.47
C GLN A 446 16.18 16.55 -12.56
N LEU A 447 15.35 15.51 -12.58
CA LEU A 447 14.24 15.43 -13.52
C LEU A 447 13.24 16.58 -13.31
N LEU A 448 12.84 16.84 -12.07
CA LEU A 448 11.93 17.94 -11.72
C LEU A 448 12.52 19.29 -12.09
N MET A 449 13.79 19.55 -11.75
CA MET A 449 14.47 20.80 -12.13
C MET A 449 14.56 20.98 -13.65
N SER A 450 14.76 19.89 -14.41
CA SER A 450 14.81 19.96 -15.87
C SER A 450 13.47 20.34 -16.50
N LYS A 451 12.35 19.94 -15.87
CA LYS A 451 10.99 20.07 -16.42
C LYS A 451 10.24 21.29 -15.88
N LEU A 452 10.43 21.64 -14.61
CA LEU A 452 9.71 22.70 -13.91
C LEU A 452 10.47 24.02 -13.87
N LYS A 453 11.28 24.34 -14.89
CA LYS A 453 12.14 25.54 -14.98
C LYS A 453 11.45 26.79 -14.38
N GLY A 454 11.83 27.19 -13.16
CA GLY A 454 11.27 28.34 -12.44
C GLY A 454 10.09 28.05 -11.48
N LEU A 455 9.16 27.15 -11.84
CA LEU A 455 8.01 26.75 -11.01
C LEU A 455 8.40 26.11 -9.67
N TYR A 456 9.58 25.48 -9.61
CA TYR A 456 10.09 24.94 -8.35
C TYR A 456 10.34 26.03 -7.30
N ASN A 457 10.57 27.27 -7.70
CA ASN A 457 10.79 28.38 -6.77
C ASN A 457 9.49 29.02 -6.30
N ASP A 458 8.35 28.67 -6.90
CA ASP A 458 7.05 29.18 -6.50
C ASP A 458 6.66 28.61 -5.10
N PRO A 459 6.43 29.46 -4.09
CA PRO A 459 6.01 29.02 -2.77
C PRO A 459 4.66 28.28 -2.80
N TYR A 460 3.75 28.63 -3.72
CA TYR A 460 2.47 27.94 -3.86
C TYR A 460 2.68 26.50 -4.32
N PHE A 461 3.43 26.30 -5.39
CA PHE A 461 3.78 24.97 -5.91
C PHE A 461 4.51 24.11 -4.86
N ASN A 462 5.39 24.72 -4.07
CA ASN A 462 6.08 24.01 -2.99
C ASN A 462 5.13 23.54 -1.87
N ASN A 463 4.20 24.40 -1.45
CA ASN A 463 3.29 24.10 -0.34
C ASN A 463 2.19 23.12 -0.73
N GLU A 464 1.60 23.28 -1.91
CA GLU A 464 0.46 22.48 -2.36
C GLU A 464 0.88 21.16 -3.03
N ILE A 465 2.03 21.10 -3.71
CA ILE A 465 2.41 19.94 -4.52
C ILE A 465 3.63 19.22 -3.94
N ILE A 466 4.75 19.92 -3.70
CA ILE A 466 6.00 19.25 -3.29
C ILE A 466 5.92 18.71 -1.85
N LYS A 467 5.48 19.53 -0.89
CA LYS A 467 5.40 19.13 0.53
C LYS A 467 4.46 17.95 0.76
N PRO A 468 3.22 17.91 0.20
CA PRO A 468 2.32 16.77 0.39
C PRO A 468 2.84 15.48 -0.24
N LEU A 469 3.49 15.58 -1.40
CA LEU A 469 4.13 14.44 -2.07
C LEU A 469 5.44 13.97 -1.39
N LYS A 470 5.99 14.75 -0.44
CA LYS A 470 7.23 14.48 0.30
C LYS A 470 8.44 14.23 -0.61
N ILE A 471 8.51 14.95 -1.73
CA ILE A 471 9.59 14.85 -2.73
C ILE A 471 10.77 15.77 -2.36
#